data_AF-A0A1Y2T6A0-F1
#
_entry.id   AF-A0A1Y2T6A0-F1
#
_cell.length_a   1.000
_cell.length_b   1.000
_cell.length_c   1.000
_cell.angle_alpha   90.00
_cell.angle_beta   90.00
_cell.angle_gamma   90.00
#
_symmetry.space_group_name_H-M   'P 1'
#
loop_
_entity.id
_entity.type
_entity.pdbx_description
1 polymer ?
#
loop_
_entity_poly.entity_id
_entity_poly.type
_entity_poly.pdbx_seq_one_letter_code
_entity_poly.pdbx_strand_id
1 'polypeptide(L)'
;MFPNAMRTIADFQAFHRWLDEQKGWGPDLKLNMVLLAGEVGEVANELRNIFWRASLLEPEMGEEAAREAALAEYRENLGFELADCLAYIFKIANNAGIDLEAAYKAKMAKNVQRQWTAPPPGNHQ
;
A
#
# COMPACT_ATOMS: atom_id res chain seq x y z
N MET A 1 9.78 21.11 -9.29
CA MET A 1 10.23 19.71 -9.44
C MET A 1 10.90 19.30 -8.14
N PHE A 2 10.67 18.09 -7.64
CA PHE A 2 11.36 17.61 -6.43
C PHE A 2 12.87 17.50 -6.70
N PRO A 3 13.75 18.08 -5.87
CA PRO A 3 15.16 18.21 -6.21
C PRO A 3 16.02 16.96 -5.94
N ASN A 4 15.50 15.96 -5.21
CA ASN A 4 16.28 14.79 -4.78
C ASN A 4 15.85 13.52 -5.53
N ALA A 5 16.79 12.58 -5.68
CA ALA A 5 16.46 11.24 -6.16
C ALA A 5 15.64 10.49 -5.10
N MET A 6 14.65 9.71 -5.54
CA MET A 6 13.78 8.92 -4.66
C MET A 6 14.24 7.46 -4.60
N ARG A 7 15.15 7.14 -3.67
CA ARG A 7 15.78 5.79 -3.59
C ARG A 7 15.47 5.05 -2.29
N THR A 8 15.20 5.79 -1.23
CA THR A 8 15.04 5.28 0.14
C THR A 8 13.69 5.70 0.71
N ILE A 9 13.27 5.07 1.82
CA ILE A 9 12.04 5.49 2.51
C ILE A 9 12.19 6.93 3.02
N ALA A 10 13.39 7.29 3.48
CA ALA A 10 13.71 8.66 3.87
C ALA A 10 13.52 9.66 2.72
N ASP A 11 13.87 9.30 1.48
CA ASP A 11 13.65 10.14 0.30
C ASP A 11 12.16 10.32 -0.01
N PHE A 12 11.36 9.25 0.10
CA PHE A 12 9.91 9.34 -0.08
C PHE A 12 9.25 10.20 1.00
N GLN A 13 9.67 10.07 2.25
CA GLN A 13 9.25 10.97 3.32
C GLN A 13 9.64 12.43 3.02
N ALA A 14 10.84 12.67 2.49
CA ALA A 14 11.30 14.01 2.09
C ALA A 14 10.49 14.58 0.91
N PHE A 15 10.10 13.74 -0.05
CA PHE A 15 9.22 14.11 -1.16
C PHE A 15 7.87 14.65 -0.65
N HIS A 16 7.22 13.95 0.28
CA HIS A 16 5.93 14.39 0.81
C HIS A 16 6.02 15.66 1.65
N ARG A 17 7.10 15.84 2.45
CA ARG A 17 7.33 17.13 3.14
C ARG A 17 7.47 18.28 2.15
N TRP A 18 8.31 18.10 1.14
CA TRP A 18 8.50 19.10 0.09
C TRP A 18 7.17 19.40 -0.62
N LEU A 19 6.39 18.38 -0.99
CA LEU A 19 5.13 18.56 -1.69
C LEU A 19 4.12 19.33 -0.83
N ASP A 20 3.99 18.98 0.45
CA ASP A 20 3.09 19.67 1.39
C ASP A 20 3.48 21.14 1.56
N GLU A 21 4.78 21.44 1.67
CA GLU A 21 5.31 22.81 1.69
C GLU A 21 4.98 23.59 0.41
N GLN A 22 5.16 22.98 -0.78
CA GLN A 22 4.82 23.62 -2.05
C GLN A 22 3.32 23.92 -2.20
N LYS A 23 2.47 23.12 -1.57
CA LYS A 23 1.00 23.27 -1.62
C LYS A 23 0.44 24.09 -0.47
N GLY A 24 1.27 24.48 0.50
CA GLY A 24 0.81 25.17 1.71
C GLY A 24 -0.07 24.29 2.60
N TRP A 25 0.10 22.97 2.55
CA TRP A 25 -0.65 22.03 3.37
C TRP A 25 0.01 21.90 4.75
N GLY A 26 -0.78 22.15 5.79
CA GLY A 26 -0.33 21.99 7.18
C GLY A 26 -0.40 20.54 7.65
N PRO A 27 0.29 20.20 8.76
CA PRO A 27 0.23 18.87 9.33
C PRO A 27 -1.16 18.59 9.96
N ASP A 28 -1.87 17.59 9.45
CA ASP A 28 -3.12 17.10 10.04
C ASP A 28 -3.12 15.56 10.13
N LEU A 29 -2.89 15.04 11.32
CA LEU A 29 -2.88 13.59 11.57
C LEU A 29 -4.28 12.96 11.43
N LYS A 30 -5.34 13.69 11.78
CA LYS A 30 -6.70 13.15 11.72
C LYS A 30 -7.13 13.01 10.26
N LEU A 31 -6.93 14.06 9.48
CA LEU A 31 -7.22 14.06 8.05
C LEU A 31 -6.39 12.99 7.33
N ASN A 32 -5.07 12.92 7.56
CA ASN A 32 -4.23 11.93 6.90
C ASN A 32 -4.63 10.48 7.25
N MET A 33 -5.11 10.22 8.47
CA MET A 33 -5.64 8.89 8.83
C MET A 33 -6.95 8.58 8.11
N VAL A 34 -7.85 9.56 7.97
CA VAL A 34 -9.10 9.38 7.20
C VAL A 34 -8.79 9.12 5.74
N LEU A 35 -7.86 9.87 5.15
CA LEU A 35 -7.45 9.69 3.75
C LEU A 35 -6.79 8.32 3.54
N LEU A 36 -5.89 7.89 4.44
CA LEU A 36 -5.32 6.53 4.41
C LEU A 36 -6.42 5.45 4.43
N ALA A 37 -7.46 5.62 5.26
CA ALA A 37 -8.57 4.68 5.29
C ALA A 37 -9.35 4.65 3.97
N GLY A 38 -9.45 5.80 3.28
CA GLY A 38 -9.98 5.90 1.92
C GLY A 38 -9.16 5.10 0.92
N GLU A 39 -7.84 5.30 0.88
CA GLU A 39 -6.96 4.59 -0.07
C GLU A 39 -6.93 3.08 0.18
N VAL A 40 -7.03 2.64 1.45
CA VAL A 40 -7.21 1.21 1.76
C VAL A 40 -8.54 0.68 1.21
N GLY A 41 -9.58 1.52 1.19
CA GLY A 41 -10.86 1.23 0.56
C GLY A 41 -10.73 1.06 -0.96
N GLU A 42 -9.94 1.90 -1.62
CA GLU A 42 -9.66 1.78 -3.06
C GLU A 42 -8.84 0.52 -3.37
N VAL A 43 -7.84 0.17 -2.55
CA VAL A 43 -7.16 -1.14 -2.66
C VAL A 43 -8.16 -2.30 -2.56
N ALA A 44 -9.10 -2.24 -1.61
CA ALA A 44 -10.15 -3.26 -1.49
C ALA A 44 -11.09 -3.28 -2.71
N ASN A 45 -11.36 -2.12 -3.31
CA ASN A 45 -12.15 -1.97 -4.52
C ASN A 45 -11.47 -2.66 -5.71
N GLU A 46 -10.18 -2.42 -5.91
CA GLU A 46 -9.41 -3.05 -7.01
C GLU A 46 -9.30 -4.57 -6.83
N LEU A 47 -9.09 -5.05 -5.60
CA LEU A 47 -9.12 -6.50 -5.32
C LEU A 47 -10.49 -7.12 -5.62
N ARG A 48 -11.59 -6.44 -5.24
CA ARG A 48 -12.94 -6.89 -5.58
C ARG A 48 -13.13 -6.96 -7.11
N ASN A 49 -12.64 -5.97 -7.85
CA ASN A 49 -12.73 -5.93 -9.31
C ASN A 49 -11.94 -7.09 -9.94
N ILE A 50 -10.74 -7.40 -9.43
CA ILE A 50 -9.94 -8.56 -9.85
C ILE A 50 -10.72 -9.86 -9.65
N PHE A 51 -11.28 -10.10 -8.46
CA PHE A 51 -12.02 -11.35 -8.19
C PHE A 51 -13.30 -11.47 -9.01
N TRP A 52 -14.05 -10.38 -9.13
CA TRP A 52 -15.23 -10.35 -9.99
C TRP A 52 -14.86 -10.66 -11.44
N ARG A 53 -13.81 -10.02 -11.96
CA ARG A 53 -13.34 -10.25 -13.33
C ARG A 53 -12.87 -11.69 -13.54
N ALA A 54 -12.13 -12.26 -12.60
CA ALA A 54 -11.71 -13.66 -12.67
C ALA A 54 -12.93 -14.60 -12.72
N SER A 55 -13.94 -14.38 -11.88
CA SER A 55 -15.16 -15.20 -11.87
C SER A 55 -15.93 -15.20 -13.20
N LEU A 56 -15.86 -14.09 -13.96
CA LEU A 56 -16.47 -14.01 -15.29
C LEU A 56 -15.69 -14.76 -16.37
N LEU A 57 -14.36 -14.85 -16.23
CA LEU A 57 -13.48 -15.49 -17.20
C LEU A 57 -13.32 -17.00 -16.94
N GLU A 58 -13.49 -17.44 -15.69
CA GLU A 58 -13.27 -18.82 -15.25
C GLU A 58 -13.99 -19.88 -16.11
N PRO A 59 -15.28 -19.72 -16.51
CA PRO A 59 -15.96 -20.72 -17.34
C PRO A 59 -15.32 -20.95 -18.72
N GLU A 60 -14.58 -19.97 -19.24
CA GLU A 60 -14.02 -20.01 -20.59
C GLU A 60 -12.56 -20.51 -20.62
N MET A 61 -11.78 -20.21 -19.57
CA MET A 61 -10.33 -20.46 -19.56
C MET A 61 -9.80 -21.18 -18.32
N GLY A 62 -10.67 -21.50 -17.35
CA GLY A 62 -10.29 -22.11 -16.08
C GLY A 62 -9.76 -21.10 -15.05
N GLU A 63 -9.79 -21.50 -13.78
CA GLU A 63 -9.55 -20.65 -12.60
C GLU A 63 -8.21 -19.89 -12.67
N GLU A 64 -7.10 -20.61 -12.87
CA GLU A 64 -5.76 -20.00 -12.81
C GLU A 64 -5.51 -19.02 -13.96
N ALA A 65 -5.95 -19.35 -15.18
CA ALA A 65 -5.81 -18.46 -16.33
C ALA A 65 -6.71 -17.22 -16.20
N ALA A 66 -7.92 -17.39 -15.67
CA ALA A 66 -8.85 -16.30 -15.38
C ALA A 66 -8.30 -15.35 -14.31
N ARG A 67 -7.70 -15.90 -13.24
CA ARG A 67 -7.06 -15.14 -12.16
C ARG A 67 -5.90 -14.30 -12.68
N GLU A 68 -5.00 -14.88 -13.47
CA GLU A 68 -3.86 -14.15 -14.04
C GLU A 68 -4.30 -13.09 -15.06
N ALA A 69 -5.31 -13.38 -15.89
CA ALA A 69 -5.86 -12.41 -16.83
C ALA A 69 -6.50 -11.20 -16.12
N ALA A 70 -7.32 -11.45 -15.09
CA ALA A 70 -7.91 -10.40 -14.28
C ALA A 70 -6.85 -9.60 -13.52
N LEU A 71 -5.86 -10.26 -12.93
CA LEU A 71 -4.77 -9.57 -12.25
C LEU A 71 -3.98 -8.69 -13.22
N ALA A 72 -3.69 -9.17 -14.42
CA ALA A 72 -3.00 -8.38 -15.44
C ALA A 72 -3.79 -7.12 -15.85
N GLU A 73 -5.12 -7.22 -15.92
CA GLU A 73 -6.01 -6.11 -16.25
C GLU A 73 -5.99 -4.98 -15.20
N TYR A 74 -5.94 -5.32 -13.91
CA TYR A 74 -6.03 -4.34 -12.81
C TYR A 74 -4.69 -4.07 -12.09
N ARG A 75 -3.59 -4.71 -12.51
CA ARG A 75 -2.29 -4.62 -11.81
C ARG A 75 -1.78 -3.19 -11.65
N GLU A 76 -1.94 -2.38 -12.68
CA GLU A 76 -1.48 -0.99 -12.67
C GLU A 76 -2.25 -0.15 -11.65
N ASN A 77 -3.58 -0.18 -11.72
CA ASN A 77 -4.44 0.55 -10.77
C ASN A 77 -4.20 0.09 -9.33
N LEU A 78 -4.15 -1.24 -9.09
CA LEU A 78 -3.81 -1.76 -7.77
C LEU A 78 -2.45 -1.24 -7.28
N GLY A 79 -1.47 -1.10 -8.18
CA GLY A 79 -0.18 -0.49 -7.89
C GLY A 79 -0.28 0.98 -7.48
N PHE A 80 -1.14 1.76 -8.13
CA PHE A 80 -1.40 3.16 -7.77
C PHE A 80 -2.08 3.29 -6.41
N GLU A 81 -3.14 2.52 -6.13
CA GLU A 81 -3.84 2.60 -4.84
C GLU A 81 -2.94 2.16 -3.66
N LEU A 82 -2.06 1.17 -3.88
CA LEU A 82 -1.04 0.79 -2.90
C LEU A 82 0.00 1.91 -2.70
N ALA A 83 0.35 2.65 -3.76
CA ALA A 83 1.25 3.79 -3.65
C ALA A 83 0.59 4.96 -2.91
N ASP A 84 -0.71 5.19 -3.09
CA ASP A 84 -1.45 6.22 -2.36
C ASP A 84 -1.59 5.88 -0.86
N CYS A 85 -1.74 4.59 -0.51
CA CYS A 85 -1.58 4.14 0.87
C CYS A 85 -0.21 4.53 1.45
N LEU A 86 0.88 4.29 0.69
CA LEU A 86 2.23 4.68 1.12
C LEU A 86 2.36 6.19 1.27
N ALA A 87 1.76 6.98 0.38
CA ALA A 87 1.77 8.45 0.47
C ALA A 87 1.23 8.94 1.82
N TYR A 88 0.06 8.44 2.25
CA TYR A 88 -0.49 8.85 3.54
C TYR A 88 0.25 8.25 4.74
N ILE A 89 0.83 7.06 4.63
CA ILE A 89 1.74 6.53 5.66
C ILE A 89 2.95 7.45 5.84
N PHE A 90 3.55 7.92 4.75
CA PHE A 90 4.67 8.86 4.81
C PHE A 90 4.26 10.20 5.40
N LYS A 91 3.10 10.74 5.03
CA LYS A 91 2.56 11.98 5.61
C LYS A 91 2.27 11.84 7.11
N ILE A 92 1.69 10.72 7.55
CA ILE A 92 1.47 10.44 8.98
C ILE A 92 2.81 10.37 9.73
N ALA A 93 3.78 9.63 9.19
CA ALA A 93 5.11 9.52 9.79
C ALA A 93 5.80 10.89 9.90
N ASN A 94 5.73 11.71 8.84
CA ASN A 94 6.26 13.07 8.83
C ASN A 94 5.61 13.95 9.90
N ASN A 95 4.27 13.96 9.97
CA ASN A 95 3.53 14.79 10.91
C ASN A 95 3.71 14.35 12.36
N ALA A 96 4.08 13.09 12.59
CA ALA A 96 4.39 12.53 13.91
C ALA A 96 5.89 12.59 14.27
N GLY A 97 6.75 13.09 13.39
CA GLY A 97 8.20 13.14 13.62
C GLY A 97 8.88 11.76 13.61
N ILE A 98 8.33 10.80 12.87
CA ILE A 98 8.82 9.42 12.80
C ILE A 98 9.78 9.27 11.61
N ASP A 99 11.00 8.81 11.87
CA ASP A 99 11.87 8.20 10.86
C ASP A 99 11.34 6.80 10.54
N LEU A 100 10.60 6.69 9.44
CA LEU A 100 9.91 5.46 9.08
C LEU A 100 10.89 4.38 8.64
N GLU A 101 12.00 4.75 8.02
CA GLU A 101 13.02 3.79 7.60
C GLU A 101 13.70 3.13 8.80
N ALA A 102 14.11 3.95 9.78
CA ALA A 102 14.68 3.45 11.02
C ALA A 102 13.69 2.58 11.80
N ALA A 103 12.42 3.03 11.90
CA ALA A 103 11.35 2.26 12.53
C ALA A 103 11.12 0.91 11.83
N TYR A 104 11.08 0.89 10.50
CA TYR A 104 10.92 -0.32 9.70
C TYR A 104 12.08 -1.29 9.93
N LYS A 105 13.33 -0.83 9.81
CA LYS A 105 14.55 -1.64 10.04
C LYS A 105 14.55 -2.26 11.45
N ALA A 106 14.28 -1.45 12.48
CA ALA A 106 14.20 -1.94 13.86
C ALA A 106 13.09 -2.97 14.06
N LYS A 107 11.93 -2.76 13.43
CA LYS A 107 10.79 -3.69 13.51
C LYS A 107 11.05 -5.01 12.79
N MET A 108 11.64 -4.97 11.60
CA MET A 108 11.98 -6.17 10.83
C MET A 108 13.05 -7.02 11.53
N ALA A 109 14.08 -6.39 12.11
CA ALA A 109 15.08 -7.09 12.92
C ALA A 109 14.44 -7.89 14.08
N LYS A 110 13.43 -7.31 14.74
CA LYS A 110 12.63 -8.01 15.77
C LYS A 110 11.75 -9.12 15.19
N ASN A 111 11.19 -8.94 13.99
CA ASN A 111 10.32 -9.93 13.36
C ASN A 111 11.06 -11.20 12.94
N VAL A 112 12.33 -11.09 12.52
CA VAL A 112 13.19 -12.25 12.18
C VAL A 112 13.36 -13.20 13.38
N GLN A 113 13.30 -12.67 14.59
CA GLN A 113 13.45 -13.46 15.83
C GLN A 113 12.14 -14.11 16.27
N ARG A 114 11.01 -13.84 15.61
CA ARG A 114 9.70 -14.41 15.97
C ARG A 114 9.60 -15.85 15.46
N GLN A 115 9.17 -16.74 16.33
CA GLN A 115 8.64 -18.03 15.92
C GLN A 115 7.19 -17.84 15.48
N TRP A 116 6.93 -18.14 14.21
CA TRP A 116 5.58 -18.10 13.65
C TRP A 116 5.02 -19.52 13.71
N THR A 117 3.93 -19.71 14.46
CA THR A 117 3.10 -20.90 14.28
C THR A 117 2.32 -20.71 12.98
N ALA A 118 2.47 -21.65 12.05
CA ALA A 118 1.68 -21.63 10.82
C ALA A 118 0.19 -21.54 11.19
N PRO A 119 -0.59 -20.68 10.51
CA PRO A 119 -2.05 -20.74 10.65
C PRO A 119 -2.50 -22.16 10.30
N PRO A 120 -3.49 -22.73 11.03
CA PRO A 120 -4.02 -24.04 10.70
C PRO A 120 -4.47 -24.06 9.24
N PRO A 121 -4.31 -25.18 8.51
CA PRO A 121 -4.75 -25.27 7.13
C PRO A 121 -6.24 -24.87 7.06
N GLY A 122 -6.51 -23.85 6.24
CA GLY A 122 -7.87 -23.34 6.07
C GLY A 122 -8.76 -24.44 5.52
N ASN A 123 -9.93 -24.65 6.14
CA ASN A 123 -10.95 -25.51 5.59
C ASN A 123 -11.48 -24.88 4.30
N HIS A 124 -10.98 -25.31 3.15
CA HIS A 124 -11.69 -25.15 1.89
C HIS A 124 -12.91 -26.08 1.96
N GLN A 125 -14.08 -25.54 2.28
CA GLN A 125 -15.39 -26.16 2.06
C GLN A 125 -16.14 -25.34 1.03
#